data_AF-A0A6C0JEA4-F1
#
_entry.id   AF-A0A6C0JEA4-F1
#
_cell.length_a   1.000
_cell.length_b   1.000
_cell.length_c   1.000
_cell.angle_alpha   90.00
_cell.angle_beta   90.00
_cell.angle_gamma   90.00
#
_symmetry.space_group_name_H-M   'P 1'
#
loop_
_entity.id
_entity.type
_entity.pdbx_description
1 polymer ?
#
loop_
_entity_poly.entity_id
_entity_poly.type
_entity_poly.pdbx_seq_one_letter_code
_entity_poly.pdbx_strand_id
1 'polypeptide(L)'
;MNGFGLFALLTFIYSMLNYNQRKGLVDNPANTSKKYFIGYILLVFITQLYANISLASSKCGANQGAIPFIATIIPWLFMFGSLTMILAIFPGWLSPFSNTFGYFAALISGVNNLINDIFLPYSKSKVPEKNQDNPAQMALAHIYGKKSLMINEITPSNFNYFWSSMKSLFRSGVENNKQLKESLYNVIVLKDVVAEFMWYVLGGLLVSSISYNYIITSDCNISQKEMQKRHDEYEKDMREESKSEKDKNKRVYSSTE
;
A
#
# COMPACT_ATOMS: atom_id res chain seq x y z
N MET A 1 -3.66 12.05 -14.11
CA MET A 1 -3.70 10.83 -13.27
C MET A 1 -4.19 11.26 -11.90
N ASN A 2 -5.30 10.70 -11.40
CA ASN A 2 -5.88 11.13 -10.12
C ASN A 2 -4.88 10.90 -8.98
N GLY A 3 -4.84 11.81 -7.99
CA GLY A 3 -3.86 11.76 -6.88
C GLY A 3 -3.83 10.41 -6.16
N PHE A 4 -4.98 9.79 -5.97
CA PHE A 4 -5.09 8.44 -5.39
C PHE A 4 -4.42 7.36 -6.26
N GLY A 5 -4.54 7.42 -7.59
CA GLY A 5 -3.92 6.45 -8.49
C GLY A 5 -2.39 6.49 -8.42
N LEU A 6 -1.80 7.70 -8.30
CA LEU A 6 -0.37 7.88 -8.06
C LEU A 6 0.04 7.30 -6.71
N PHE A 7 -0.74 7.57 -5.65
CA PHE A 7 -0.52 6.98 -4.34
C PHE A 7 -0.53 5.45 -4.39
N ALA A 8 -1.57 4.83 -4.93
CA ALA A 8 -1.70 3.37 -4.99
C ALA A 8 -0.53 2.72 -5.75
N LEU A 9 -0.06 3.35 -6.84
CA LEU A 9 1.12 2.91 -7.58
C LEU A 9 2.39 2.99 -6.72
N LEU A 10 2.62 4.11 -6.03
CA LEU A 10 3.77 4.26 -5.12
C LEU A 10 3.71 3.24 -3.97
N THR A 11 2.54 3.01 -3.39
CA THR A 11 2.33 2.02 -2.32
C THR A 11 2.61 0.60 -2.82
N PHE A 12 2.21 0.27 -4.05
CA PHE A 12 2.52 -1.01 -4.67
C PHE A 12 4.03 -1.21 -4.87
N ILE A 13 4.72 -0.20 -5.43
CA ILE A 13 6.18 -0.22 -5.61
C ILE A 13 6.89 -0.38 -4.25
N TYR A 14 6.48 0.41 -3.25
CA TYR A 14 7.01 0.29 -1.89
C TYR A 14 6.80 -1.11 -1.31
N SER A 15 5.62 -1.71 -1.50
CA SER A 15 5.32 -3.05 -1.00
C SER A 15 6.21 -4.11 -1.66
N MET A 16 6.48 -3.99 -2.95
CA MET A 16 7.42 -4.88 -3.65
C MET A 16 8.85 -4.75 -3.14
N LEU A 17 9.32 -3.51 -2.92
CA LEU A 17 10.64 -3.27 -2.34
C LEU A 17 10.73 -3.82 -0.90
N ASN A 18 9.69 -3.63 -0.10
CA ASN A 18 9.59 -4.12 1.27
C ASN A 18 9.62 -5.67 1.32
N TYR A 19 8.87 -6.33 0.42
CA TYR A 19 8.92 -7.79 0.29
C TYR A 19 10.31 -8.29 -0.07
N ASN A 20 10.94 -7.70 -1.09
CA ASN A 20 12.27 -8.09 -1.53
C ASN A 20 13.36 -7.85 -0.48
N GLN A 21 13.17 -6.87 0.39
CA GLN A 21 14.07 -6.62 1.52
C GLN A 21 13.90 -7.63 2.65
N ARG A 22 12.67 -8.10 2.88
CA ARG A 22 12.31 -8.98 4.00
C ARG A 22 12.51 -10.46 3.70
N LYS A 23 12.33 -10.87 2.44
CA LYS A 23 12.52 -12.26 2.02
C LYS A 23 13.94 -12.71 2.34
N GLY A 24 14.10 -13.93 2.82
CA GLY A 24 15.40 -14.51 3.20
C GLY A 24 15.93 -14.11 4.59
N LEU A 25 15.32 -13.15 5.30
CA LEU A 25 15.73 -12.75 6.66
C LEU A 25 15.28 -13.72 7.77
N VAL A 26 15.38 -15.03 7.53
CA VAL A 26 14.89 -16.08 8.44
C VAL A 26 15.55 -16.04 9.81
N ASP A 27 16.85 -15.70 9.86
CA ASP A 27 17.63 -15.72 11.10
C ASP A 27 17.42 -14.47 11.96
N ASN A 28 16.98 -13.36 11.37
CA ASN A 28 16.74 -12.09 12.05
C ASN A 28 15.41 -11.44 11.63
N PRO A 29 14.26 -12.13 11.81
CA PRO A 29 12.98 -11.63 11.33
C PRO A 29 12.56 -10.32 12.02
N ALA A 30 13.00 -10.11 13.27
CA ALA A 30 12.74 -8.89 14.04
C ALA A 30 13.57 -7.68 13.58
N ASN A 31 14.70 -7.88 12.89
CA ASN A 31 15.61 -6.80 12.49
C ASN A 31 15.37 -6.33 11.05
N THR A 32 14.10 -6.31 10.64
CA THR A 32 13.69 -5.81 9.34
C THR A 32 13.75 -4.27 9.34
N SER A 33 14.88 -3.73 8.89
CA SER A 33 15.00 -2.28 8.65
C SER A 33 14.07 -1.84 7.50
N LYS A 34 13.14 -0.90 7.70
CA LYS A 34 12.28 -0.37 6.62
C LYS A 34 13.01 0.74 5.82
N LYS A 35 14.12 0.41 5.17
CA LYS A 35 15.05 1.39 4.54
C LYS A 35 14.35 2.36 3.58
N TYR A 36 13.42 1.85 2.78
CA TYR A 36 12.72 2.63 1.75
C TYR A 36 11.52 3.41 2.27
N PHE A 37 11.16 3.29 3.56
CA PHE A 37 9.92 3.84 4.09
C PHE A 37 9.92 5.38 4.14
N ILE A 38 11.01 6.00 4.58
CA ILE A 38 11.10 7.47 4.62
C ILE A 38 10.98 8.04 3.21
N GLY A 39 11.70 7.47 2.24
CA GLY A 39 11.62 7.87 0.83
C GLY A 39 10.20 7.71 0.26
N TYR A 40 9.53 6.61 0.58
CA TYR A 40 8.13 6.39 0.22
C TYR A 40 7.21 7.48 0.79
N ILE A 41 7.31 7.79 2.09
CA ILE A 41 6.47 8.83 2.73
C ILE A 41 6.72 10.20 2.08
N LEU A 42 7.97 10.57 1.80
CA LEU A 42 8.30 11.82 1.12
C LEU A 42 7.68 11.90 -0.30
N LEU A 43 7.79 10.82 -1.09
CA LEU A 43 7.20 10.75 -2.43
C LEU A 43 5.66 10.84 -2.38
N VAL A 44 5.04 10.20 -1.39
CA VAL A 44 3.60 10.34 -1.15
C VAL A 44 3.26 11.80 -0.86
N PHE A 45 3.93 12.46 0.09
CA PHE A 45 3.65 13.88 0.37
C PHE A 45 3.80 14.79 -0.86
N ILE A 46 4.86 14.62 -1.65
CA ILE A 46 5.11 15.42 -2.86
C ILE A 46 4.01 15.20 -3.89
N THR A 47 3.68 13.94 -4.19
CA THR A 47 2.67 13.61 -5.21
C THR A 47 1.26 14.03 -4.78
N GLN A 48 0.93 13.91 -3.50
CA GLN A 48 -0.37 14.32 -2.98
C GLN A 48 -0.51 15.84 -2.91
N LEU A 49 0.58 16.56 -2.57
CA LEU A 49 0.59 18.01 -2.64
C LEU A 49 0.36 18.50 -4.08
N TYR A 50 1.07 17.92 -5.04
CA TYR A 50 0.88 18.23 -6.45
C TYR A 50 -0.56 17.97 -6.90
N ALA A 51 -1.13 16.81 -6.56
CA ALA A 51 -2.51 16.47 -6.89
C ALA A 51 -3.52 17.44 -6.29
N ASN A 52 -3.32 17.85 -5.03
CA ASN A 52 -4.20 18.78 -4.33
C ASN A 52 -4.07 20.22 -4.87
N ILE A 53 -2.87 20.67 -5.27
CA ILE A 53 -2.68 21.95 -5.97
C ILE A 53 -3.42 21.93 -7.31
N SER A 54 -3.30 20.83 -8.07
CA SER A 54 -3.98 20.66 -9.35
C SER A 54 -5.49 20.68 -9.19
N LEU A 55 -6.03 19.98 -8.18
CA LEU A 55 -7.46 19.96 -7.87
C LEU A 55 -7.98 21.35 -7.47
N ALA A 56 -7.28 22.04 -6.56
CA ALA A 56 -7.67 23.37 -6.11
C ALA A 56 -7.64 24.40 -7.25
N SER A 57 -6.60 24.34 -8.10
CA SER A 57 -6.48 25.19 -9.28
C SER A 57 -7.55 24.89 -10.33
N SER A 58 -7.90 23.62 -10.53
CA SER A 58 -9.00 23.21 -11.43
C SER A 58 -10.34 23.75 -10.95
N LYS A 59 -10.62 23.66 -9.64
CA LYS A 59 -11.86 24.15 -9.05
C LYS A 59 -12.01 25.67 -9.17
N CYS A 60 -10.96 26.43 -8.86
CA CYS A 60 -11.04 27.88 -8.70
C CYS A 60 -10.45 28.68 -9.89
N GLY A 61 -9.84 27.98 -10.85
CA GLY A 61 -9.10 28.54 -11.98
C GLY A 61 -7.82 29.31 -11.62
N ALA A 62 -7.42 29.35 -10.34
CA ALA A 62 -6.31 30.15 -9.83
C ALA A 62 -5.60 29.41 -8.71
N ASN A 63 -4.36 29.81 -8.41
CA ASN A 63 -3.60 29.27 -7.30
C ASN A 63 -4.26 29.65 -5.96
N GLN A 64 -4.63 28.63 -5.17
CA GLN A 64 -5.38 28.76 -3.91
C GLN A 64 -4.50 28.92 -2.66
N GLY A 65 -3.21 29.24 -2.83
CA GLY A 65 -2.31 29.53 -1.72
C GLY A 65 -2.21 28.37 -0.72
N ALA A 66 -2.66 28.61 0.52
CA ALA A 66 -2.52 27.66 1.64
C ALA A 66 -3.48 26.46 1.61
N ILE A 67 -4.63 26.56 0.93
CA ILE A 67 -5.67 25.51 0.92
C ILE A 67 -5.12 24.12 0.53
N PRO A 68 -4.41 23.94 -0.60
CA PRO A 68 -3.89 22.63 -0.98
C PRO A 68 -2.82 22.09 -0.01
N PHE A 69 -2.08 22.97 0.68
CA PHE A 69 -1.11 22.55 1.70
C PHE A 69 -1.81 22.02 2.95
N ILE A 70 -2.85 22.72 3.44
CA ILE A 70 -3.65 22.27 4.59
C ILE A 70 -4.32 20.93 4.27
N ALA A 71 -4.93 20.83 3.08
CA ALA A 71 -5.56 19.62 2.58
C ALA A 71 -4.60 18.43 2.48
N THR A 72 -3.30 18.68 2.31
CA THR A 72 -2.28 17.63 2.21
C THR A 72 -1.64 17.34 3.56
N ILE A 73 -1.00 18.33 4.17
CA ILE A 73 -0.14 18.12 5.34
C ILE A 73 -0.95 17.56 6.51
N ILE A 74 -2.11 18.13 6.83
CA ILE A 74 -2.85 17.72 8.03
C ILE A 74 -3.37 16.28 7.88
N PRO A 75 -4.16 15.92 6.85
CA PRO A 75 -4.69 14.57 6.74
C PRO A 75 -3.58 13.52 6.55
N TRP A 76 -2.56 13.80 5.75
CA TRP A 76 -1.50 12.83 5.47
C TRP A 76 -0.54 12.64 6.65
N LEU A 77 -0.20 13.70 7.38
CA LEU A 77 0.65 13.59 8.56
C LEU A 77 -0.09 12.92 9.72
N PHE A 78 -1.28 13.43 10.06
CA PHE A 78 -1.97 12.98 11.27
C PHE A 78 -2.78 11.71 11.05
N MET A 79 -3.44 11.52 9.91
CA MET A 79 -4.25 10.31 9.70
C MET A 79 -3.41 9.19 9.10
N PHE A 80 -2.77 9.43 7.95
CA PHE A 80 -1.98 8.38 7.30
C PHE A 80 -0.71 8.07 8.09
N GLY A 81 0.00 9.10 8.58
CA GLY A 81 1.17 8.92 9.44
C GLY A 81 0.87 8.14 10.71
N SER A 82 -0.20 8.50 11.44
CA SER A 82 -0.57 7.75 12.66
C SER A 82 -0.98 6.30 12.36
N LEU A 83 -1.73 6.05 11.27
CA LEU A 83 -2.04 4.69 10.83
C LEU A 83 -0.77 3.88 10.61
N THR A 84 0.19 4.40 9.85
CA THR A 84 1.46 3.70 9.59
C THR A 84 2.27 3.46 10.88
N MET A 85 2.20 4.38 11.83
CA MET A 85 2.85 4.25 13.14
C MET A 85 2.19 3.15 14.00
N ILE A 86 0.86 3.11 14.06
CA ILE A 86 0.11 2.08 14.80
C ILE A 86 0.45 0.70 14.25
N LEU A 87 0.45 0.53 12.92
CA LEU A 87 0.79 -0.74 12.28
C LEU A 87 2.25 -1.16 12.52
N ALA A 88 3.16 -0.20 12.69
CA ALA A 88 4.55 -0.48 13.03
C ALA A 88 4.74 -0.94 14.49
N ILE A 89 3.99 -0.36 15.43
CA ILE A 89 4.07 -0.69 16.85
C ILE A 89 3.28 -1.97 17.18
N PHE A 90 2.12 -2.15 16.54
CA PHE A 90 1.18 -3.23 16.81
C PHE A 90 0.93 -4.08 15.55
N PRO A 91 1.88 -4.97 15.17
CA PRO A 91 1.76 -5.78 13.96
C PRO A 91 0.55 -6.73 13.97
N GLY A 92 -0.03 -7.01 15.14
CA GLY A 92 -1.28 -7.78 15.25
C GLY A 92 -2.45 -7.19 14.47
N TRP A 93 -2.44 -5.88 14.19
CA TRP A 93 -3.43 -5.21 13.34
C TRP A 93 -3.37 -5.64 11.87
N LEU A 94 -2.27 -6.24 11.42
CA LEU A 94 -2.16 -6.82 10.09
C LEU A 94 -2.98 -8.11 9.96
N SER A 95 -3.27 -8.80 11.06
CA SER A 95 -3.93 -10.11 11.10
C SER A 95 -5.20 -10.22 10.22
N PRO A 96 -6.21 -9.33 10.29
CA PRO A 96 -7.42 -9.47 9.47
C PRO A 96 -7.14 -9.52 7.96
N PHE A 97 -6.27 -8.66 7.44
CA PHE A 97 -5.91 -8.66 6.03
C PHE A 97 -4.86 -9.73 5.68
N SER A 98 -3.96 -10.07 6.59
CA SER A 98 -2.97 -11.15 6.43
C SER A 98 -3.67 -12.51 6.32
N ASN A 99 -4.71 -12.74 7.12
CA ASN A 99 -5.46 -13.99 7.16
C ASN A 99 -6.45 -14.14 6.00
N THR A 100 -6.80 -13.03 5.34
CA THR A 100 -7.74 -13.00 4.23
C THR A 100 -7.00 -12.83 2.90
N PHE A 101 -6.53 -11.61 2.61
CA PHE A 101 -5.85 -11.26 1.36
C PHE A 101 -4.42 -11.81 1.33
N GLY A 102 -3.70 -11.77 2.45
CA GLY A 102 -2.37 -12.35 2.55
C GLY A 102 -2.39 -13.86 2.34
N TYR A 103 -3.34 -14.56 2.97
CA TYR A 103 -3.53 -16.00 2.78
C TYR A 103 -3.89 -16.33 1.34
N PHE A 104 -4.75 -15.52 0.70
CA PHE A 104 -5.02 -15.66 -0.73
C PHE A 104 -3.75 -15.53 -1.58
N ALA A 105 -2.88 -14.55 -1.29
CA ALA A 105 -1.59 -14.43 -1.97
C ALA A 105 -0.67 -15.64 -1.70
N ALA A 106 -0.69 -16.19 -0.49
CA ALA A 106 0.04 -17.40 -0.13
C ALA A 106 -0.45 -18.64 -0.90
N LEU A 107 -1.77 -18.75 -1.13
CA LEU A 107 -2.34 -19.81 -1.97
C LEU A 107 -1.82 -19.72 -3.40
N ILE A 108 -1.82 -18.51 -3.99
CA ILE A 108 -1.29 -18.27 -5.34
C ILE A 108 0.21 -18.56 -5.41
N SER A 109 0.97 -18.26 -4.35
CA SER A 109 2.40 -18.55 -4.27
C SER A 109 2.72 -20.02 -4.02
N GLY A 110 1.72 -20.91 -3.96
CA GLY A 110 1.93 -22.36 -3.86
C GLY A 110 2.14 -22.88 -2.43
N VAL A 111 1.67 -22.17 -1.39
CA VAL A 111 1.86 -22.59 0.01
C VAL A 111 1.34 -24.00 0.29
N ASN A 112 0.30 -24.46 -0.41
CA ASN A 112 -0.25 -25.81 -0.23
C ASN A 112 0.76 -26.91 -0.57
N ASN A 113 1.53 -26.73 -1.64
CA ASN A 113 2.57 -27.68 -2.05
C ASN A 113 3.73 -27.64 -1.05
N LEU A 114 4.15 -26.43 -0.66
CA LEU A 114 5.20 -26.24 0.32
C LEU A 114 4.89 -26.87 1.68
N ILE A 115 3.65 -26.73 2.17
CA ILE A 115 3.22 -27.41 3.41
C ILE A 115 3.22 -28.92 3.24
N ASN A 116 2.81 -29.44 2.08
CA ASN A 116 2.86 -30.87 1.81
C ASN A 116 4.29 -31.42 1.81
N ASP A 117 5.27 -30.62 1.37
CA ASP A 117 6.69 -31.01 1.35
C ASP A 117 7.33 -30.93 2.75
N ILE A 118 6.88 -29.99 3.59
CA ILE A 118 7.42 -29.79 4.93
C ILE A 118 6.84 -30.79 5.93
N PHE A 119 5.53 -31.00 5.90
CA PHE A 119 4.82 -31.73 6.95
C PHE A 119 4.39 -33.14 6.50
N LEU A 120 4.28 -34.04 7.48
CA LEU A 120 3.70 -35.37 7.27
C LEU A 120 2.21 -35.25 6.90
N PRO A 121 1.68 -36.10 6.01
CA PRO A 121 0.24 -36.12 5.75
C PRO A 121 -0.51 -36.55 7.01
N TYR A 122 -1.64 -35.90 7.32
CA TYR A 122 -2.44 -36.10 8.54
C TYR A 122 -2.68 -37.59 8.89
N SER A 123 -2.94 -38.43 7.89
CA SER A 123 -3.12 -39.89 8.05
C SER A 123 -1.88 -40.64 8.57
N LYS A 124 -0.67 -40.11 8.38
CA LYS A 124 0.60 -40.69 8.84
C LYS A 124 1.20 -39.96 10.04
N SER A 125 0.59 -38.87 10.50
CA SER A 125 0.97 -38.13 11.69
C SER A 125 0.61 -38.93 12.95
N LYS A 126 1.22 -40.11 13.14
CA LYS A 126 1.12 -40.83 14.41
C LYS A 126 1.86 -39.99 15.45
N VAL A 127 1.12 -39.39 16.38
CA VAL A 127 1.71 -38.90 17.63
C VAL A 127 2.47 -40.09 18.23
N PRO A 128 3.78 -39.98 18.49
CA PRO A 128 4.53 -41.07 19.10
C PRO A 128 3.83 -41.52 20.40
N GLU A 129 3.65 -42.81 20.61
CA GLU A 129 2.96 -43.41 21.78
C GLU A 129 3.45 -42.82 23.12
N LYS A 130 4.72 -42.39 23.17
CA LYS A 130 5.34 -41.74 24.34
C LYS A 130 4.76 -40.38 24.73
N ASN A 131 3.96 -39.75 23.86
CA ASN A 131 3.41 -38.41 24.04
C ASN A 131 1.87 -38.38 24.03
N GLN A 132 1.22 -39.54 24.07
CA GLN A 132 -0.24 -39.65 24.05
C GLN A 132 -0.92 -39.02 25.29
N ASP A 133 -0.15 -38.75 26.36
CA ASP A 133 -0.65 -38.13 27.58
C ASP A 133 -0.65 -36.58 27.52
N ASN A 134 -0.13 -35.98 26.45
CA ASN A 134 -0.02 -34.54 26.33
C ASN A 134 -1.14 -33.97 25.43
N PRO A 135 -2.25 -33.46 26.00
CA PRO A 135 -3.41 -32.99 25.23
C PRO A 135 -3.05 -31.88 24.22
N ALA A 136 -1.96 -31.14 24.45
CA ALA A 136 -1.44 -30.16 23.50
C ALA A 136 -0.98 -30.79 22.17
N GLN A 137 -0.38 -31.98 22.19
CA GLN A 137 0.09 -32.65 20.97
C GLN A 137 -1.06 -33.25 20.14
N MET A 138 -2.12 -33.73 20.80
CA MET A 138 -3.35 -34.15 20.10
C MET A 138 -4.09 -32.96 19.49
N ALA A 139 -4.19 -31.84 20.21
CA ALA A 139 -4.77 -30.61 19.67
C ALA A 139 -3.96 -30.09 18.47
N LEU A 140 -2.63 -30.14 18.53
CA LEU A 140 -1.74 -29.79 17.42
C LEU A 140 -1.95 -30.67 16.18
N ALA A 141 -2.12 -31.98 16.36
CA ALA A 141 -2.40 -32.90 15.25
C ALA A 141 -3.74 -32.57 14.56
N HIS A 142 -4.77 -32.26 15.34
CA HIS A 142 -6.09 -31.86 14.81
C HIS A 142 -6.06 -30.46 14.14
N ILE A 143 -5.30 -29.51 14.69
CA ILE A 143 -5.12 -28.16 14.14
C ILE A 143 -4.31 -28.20 12.83
N TYR A 144 -3.27 -29.03 12.76
CA TYR A 144 -2.49 -29.24 11.54
C TYR A 144 -3.34 -29.80 10.39
N GLY A 145 -4.41 -30.56 10.70
CA GLY A 145 -5.42 -30.96 9.71
C GLY A 145 -6.08 -29.78 8.98
N LYS A 146 -6.04 -28.57 9.55
CA LYS A 146 -6.53 -27.32 8.97
C LYS A 146 -5.38 -26.39 8.58
N LYS A 147 -4.78 -26.63 7.41
CA LYS A 147 -3.65 -25.86 6.86
C LYS A 147 -3.84 -24.33 6.89
N SER A 148 -5.06 -23.86 6.60
CA SER A 148 -5.39 -22.42 6.63
C SER A 148 -5.26 -21.81 8.02
N LEU A 149 -5.74 -22.51 9.05
CA LEU A 149 -5.65 -22.07 10.44
C LEU A 149 -4.18 -22.01 10.88
N MET A 150 -3.41 -23.04 10.57
CA MET A 150 -1.99 -23.07 10.91
C MET A 150 -1.23 -21.91 10.25
N ILE A 151 -1.38 -21.69 8.94
CA ILE A 151 -0.67 -20.61 8.23
C ILE A 151 -1.04 -19.23 8.76
N ASN A 152 -2.28 -19.04 9.24
CA ASN A 152 -2.78 -17.76 9.73
C ASN A 152 -2.26 -17.39 11.12
N GLU A 153 -1.84 -18.35 11.93
CA GLU A 153 -1.22 -18.09 13.24
C GLU A 153 0.28 -17.78 13.15
N ILE A 154 0.90 -18.01 11.99
CA ILE A 154 2.34 -17.77 11.80
C ILE A 154 2.56 -16.32 11.34
N THR A 155 3.45 -15.64 12.04
CA THR A 155 3.96 -14.31 11.71
C THR A 155 5.48 -14.37 11.55
N PRO A 156 6.12 -13.37 10.91
CA PRO A 156 7.58 -13.33 10.83
C PRO A 156 8.23 -13.33 12.22
N SER A 157 7.64 -12.65 13.21
CA SER A 157 8.19 -12.55 14.56
C SER A 157 8.18 -13.88 15.33
N ASN A 158 7.16 -14.72 15.14
CA ASN A 158 7.04 -16.01 15.81
C ASN A 158 7.58 -17.18 14.97
N PHE A 159 8.03 -16.94 13.73
CA PHE A 159 8.37 -17.97 12.76
C PHE A 159 9.40 -19.00 13.27
N ASN A 160 10.49 -18.54 13.90
CA ASN A 160 11.53 -19.45 14.39
C ASN A 160 11.03 -20.33 15.54
N TYR A 161 10.18 -19.77 16.42
CA TYR A 161 9.54 -20.54 17.48
C TYR A 161 8.54 -21.56 16.92
N PHE A 162 7.76 -21.17 15.91
CA PHE A 162 6.88 -22.07 15.19
C PHE A 162 7.67 -23.22 14.55
N TRP A 163 8.76 -22.91 13.85
CA TRP A 163 9.58 -23.90 13.16
C TRP A 163 10.17 -24.94 14.12
N SER A 164 10.71 -24.50 15.26
CA SER A 164 11.29 -25.40 16.26
C SER A 164 10.22 -26.22 17.00
N SER A 165 9.04 -25.65 17.24
CA SER A 165 7.94 -26.32 17.94
C SER A 165 7.26 -27.38 17.07
N MET A 166 7.26 -27.20 15.75
CA MET A 166 6.61 -28.10 14.80
C MET A 166 7.52 -29.21 14.25
N LYS A 167 8.78 -29.28 14.69
CA LYS A 167 9.78 -30.22 14.14
C LYS A 167 9.37 -31.69 14.17
N SER A 168 8.58 -32.10 15.16
CA SER A 168 8.08 -33.48 15.30
C SER A 168 7.04 -33.86 14.24
N LEU A 169 6.44 -32.88 13.56
CA LEU A 169 5.43 -33.06 12.51
C LEU A 169 6.03 -32.95 11.10
N PHE A 170 7.32 -32.63 11.00
CA PHE A 170 8.01 -32.50 9.73
C PHE A 170 8.33 -33.87 9.13
N ARG A 171 8.47 -33.91 7.80
CA ARG A 171 9.04 -35.08 7.11
C ARG A 171 10.52 -35.21 7.45
N SER A 172 11.04 -36.44 7.33
CA SER A 172 12.46 -36.74 7.57
C SER A 172 13.38 -35.83 6.75
N GLY A 173 14.35 -35.20 7.40
CA GLY A 173 15.34 -34.33 6.75
C GLY A 173 14.91 -32.86 6.54
N VAL A 174 13.65 -32.50 6.81
CA VAL A 174 13.15 -31.13 6.63
C VAL A 174 13.67 -30.16 7.70
N GLU A 175 13.87 -30.61 8.94
CA GLU A 175 14.33 -29.75 10.05
C GLU A 175 15.62 -28.98 9.69
N ASN A 176 16.54 -29.65 9.00
CA ASN A 176 17.82 -29.10 8.56
C ASN A 176 17.79 -28.50 7.14
N ASN A 177 16.64 -28.57 6.45
CA ASN A 177 16.49 -28.05 5.10
C ASN A 177 16.24 -26.53 5.14
N LYS A 178 17.34 -25.77 5.01
CA LYS A 178 17.31 -24.30 4.98
C LYS A 178 16.41 -23.74 3.86
N GLN A 179 16.40 -24.38 2.70
CA GLN A 179 15.63 -23.91 1.54
C GLN A 179 14.12 -23.99 1.79
N LEU A 180 13.63 -25.08 2.37
CA LEU A 180 12.21 -25.22 2.72
C LEU A 180 11.81 -24.25 3.84
N LYS A 181 12.67 -24.10 4.85
CA LYS A 181 12.47 -23.13 5.94
C LYS A 181 12.35 -21.70 5.39
N GLU A 182 13.28 -21.31 4.52
CA GLU A 182 13.28 -20.00 3.89
C GLU A 182 12.10 -19.79 2.96
N SER A 183 11.74 -20.80 2.17
CA SER A 183 10.57 -20.73 1.29
C SER A 183 9.29 -20.50 2.09
N LEU A 184 9.13 -21.17 3.24
CA LEU A 184 7.96 -20.98 4.10
C LEU A 184 7.96 -19.59 4.71
N TYR A 185 9.11 -19.14 5.22
CA TYR A 185 9.27 -17.80 5.76
C TYR A 185 8.90 -16.72 4.74
N ASN A 186 9.35 -16.86 3.49
CA ASN A 186 9.06 -15.93 2.41
C ASN A 186 7.55 -15.82 2.13
N VAL A 187 6.82 -16.95 2.19
CA VAL A 187 5.35 -16.94 2.08
C VAL A 187 4.70 -16.21 3.27
N ILE A 188 5.21 -16.41 4.50
CA ILE A 188 4.69 -15.69 5.67
C ILE A 188 4.95 -14.18 5.56
N VAL A 189 6.14 -13.78 5.09
CA VAL A 189 6.46 -12.38 4.80
C VAL A 189 5.53 -11.80 3.73
N LEU A 190 5.21 -12.57 2.68
CA LEU A 190 4.28 -12.15 1.63
C LEU A 190 2.90 -11.83 2.21
N LYS A 191 2.38 -12.65 3.13
CA LYS A 191 1.09 -12.41 3.78
C LYS A 191 1.05 -11.05 4.50
N ASP A 192 2.09 -10.76 5.28
CA ASP A 192 2.22 -9.50 6.03
C ASP A 192 2.37 -8.29 5.11
N VAL A 193 3.17 -8.41 4.04
CA VAL A 193 3.34 -7.30 3.08
C VAL A 193 2.04 -7.00 2.35
N VAL A 194 1.26 -8.02 1.97
CA VAL A 194 -0.06 -7.84 1.39
C VAL A 194 -1.01 -7.17 2.39
N ALA A 195 -0.96 -7.55 3.67
CA ALA A 195 -1.76 -6.91 4.71
C ALA A 195 -1.39 -5.43 4.91
N GLU A 196 -0.10 -5.11 4.95
CA GLU A 196 0.41 -3.73 5.01
C GLU A 196 -0.07 -2.92 3.80
N PHE A 197 0.03 -3.48 2.59
CA PHE A 197 -0.45 -2.87 1.37
C PHE A 197 -1.96 -2.55 1.45
N MET A 198 -2.78 -3.49 1.89
CA MET A 198 -4.23 -3.30 2.02
C MET A 198 -4.56 -2.17 3.02
N TRP A 199 -3.90 -2.17 4.18
CA TRP A 199 -4.06 -1.09 5.15
C TRP A 199 -3.67 0.27 4.57
N TYR A 200 -2.55 0.36 3.86
CA TYR A 200 -2.10 1.61 3.28
C TYR A 200 -3.04 2.09 2.18
N VAL A 201 -3.54 1.20 1.31
CA VAL A 201 -4.52 1.55 0.27
C VAL A 201 -5.81 2.07 0.90
N LEU A 202 -6.35 1.41 1.91
CA LEU A 202 -7.57 1.84 2.60
C LEU A 202 -7.38 3.16 3.36
N GLY A 203 -6.26 3.29 4.07
CA GLY A 203 -5.90 4.54 4.74
C GLY A 203 -5.75 5.69 3.75
N GLY A 204 -5.02 5.47 2.65
CA GLY A 204 -4.85 6.46 1.60
C GLY A 204 -6.16 6.82 0.90
N LEU A 205 -7.06 5.87 0.64
CA LEU A 205 -8.41 6.15 0.12
C LEU A 205 -9.17 7.09 1.04
N LEU A 206 -9.18 6.81 2.35
CA LEU A 206 -9.84 7.63 3.35
C LEU A 206 -9.23 9.05 3.39
N VAL A 207 -7.91 9.15 3.49
CA VAL A 207 -7.20 10.43 3.57
C VAL A 207 -7.40 11.24 2.29
N SER A 208 -7.26 10.63 1.11
CA SER A 208 -7.54 11.28 -0.17
C SER A 208 -8.98 11.78 -0.26
N SER A 209 -9.96 11.02 0.26
CA SER A 209 -11.36 11.44 0.28
C SER A 209 -11.58 12.67 1.17
N ILE A 210 -10.91 12.74 2.31
CA ILE A 210 -10.97 13.88 3.21
C ILE A 210 -10.30 15.11 2.59
N SER A 211 -9.10 14.95 2.01
CA SER A 211 -8.40 16.02 1.29
C SER A 211 -9.25 16.56 0.13
N TYR A 212 -9.87 15.67 -0.64
CA TYR A 212 -10.75 16.02 -1.75
C TYR A 212 -11.96 16.82 -1.27
N ASN A 213 -12.69 16.31 -0.26
CA ASN A 213 -13.85 16.99 0.28
C ASN A 213 -13.49 18.37 0.83
N TYR A 214 -12.39 18.47 1.59
CA TYR A 214 -11.92 19.75 2.11
C TYR A 214 -11.69 20.78 0.98
N ILE A 215 -11.05 20.40 -0.11
CA ILE A 215 -10.82 21.31 -1.26
C ILE A 215 -12.13 21.68 -1.94
N ILE A 216 -13.04 20.72 -2.14
CA ILE A 216 -14.34 20.96 -2.80
C ILE A 216 -15.27 21.83 -1.96
N THR A 217 -15.20 21.77 -0.63
CA THR A 217 -16.03 22.61 0.26
C THR A 217 -15.38 23.94 0.62
N SER A 218 -14.07 24.09 0.47
CA SER A 218 -13.38 25.36 0.78
C SER A 218 -13.68 26.47 -0.22
N ASP A 219 -13.86 27.70 0.25
CA ASP A 219 -14.05 28.85 -0.64
C ASP A 219 -12.79 29.16 -1.45
N CYS A 220 -12.98 29.67 -2.67
CA CYS A 220 -11.89 30.09 -3.53
C CYS A 220 -11.35 31.46 -3.08
N ASN A 221 -10.07 31.55 -2.75
CA ASN A 221 -9.42 32.80 -2.40
C ASN A 221 -8.64 33.34 -3.61
N ILE A 222 -9.26 34.28 -4.34
CA ILE A 222 -8.64 34.93 -5.50
C ILE A 222 -8.04 36.27 -5.06
N SER A 223 -6.72 36.41 -5.20
CA SER A 223 -6.05 37.67 -4.84
C SER A 223 -6.41 38.82 -5.79
N GLN A 224 -6.35 40.07 -5.31
CA GLN A 224 -6.59 41.25 -6.15
C GLN A 224 -5.66 41.31 -7.38
N LYS A 225 -4.38 40.94 -7.21
CA LYS A 225 -3.42 40.84 -8.32
C LYS A 225 -3.85 39.81 -9.37
N GLU A 226 -4.38 38.67 -8.91
CA GLU A 226 -4.86 37.61 -9.80
C GLU A 226 -6.14 38.04 -10.54
N MET A 227 -7.05 38.76 -9.87
CA MET A 227 -8.24 39.33 -10.52
C MET A 227 -7.86 40.34 -11.60
N GLN A 228 -6.90 41.22 -11.32
CA GLN A 228 -6.43 42.21 -12.28
C GLN A 228 -5.73 41.54 -13.47
N LYS A 229 -4.88 40.56 -13.22
CA LYS A 229 -4.22 39.77 -14.27
C LYS A 229 -5.23 39.10 -15.19
N ARG A 230 -6.26 38.45 -14.65
CA ARG A 230 -7.32 37.82 -15.45
C ARG A 230 -8.13 38.83 -16.25
N HIS A 231 -8.38 40.02 -15.70
CA HIS A 231 -9.05 41.10 -16.41
C HIS A 231 -8.20 41.58 -17.59
N ASP A 232 -6.90 41.78 -17.37
CA ASP A 232 -5.95 42.19 -18.42
C ASP A 232 -5.81 41.13 -19.52
N GLU A 233 -5.77 39.84 -19.15
CA GLU A 233 -5.78 38.70 -20.09
C GLU A 233 -7.08 38.66 -20.90
N TYR A 234 -8.24 38.79 -20.26
CA TYR A 234 -9.54 38.85 -20.94
C TYR A 234 -9.63 40.01 -21.93
N GLU A 235 -9.23 41.22 -21.51
CA GLU A 235 -9.19 42.40 -22.38
C GLU A 235 -8.26 42.21 -23.58
N LYS A 236 -7.13 41.50 -23.39
CA LYS A 236 -6.21 41.16 -24.47
C LYS A 236 -6.83 40.18 -25.46
N ASP A 237 -7.45 39.11 -24.96
CA ASP A 237 -8.10 38.10 -25.79
C ASP A 237 -9.22 38.71 -26.63
N MET A 238 -10.08 39.56 -26.03
CA MET A 238 -11.12 40.30 -26.75
C MET A 238 -10.56 41.21 -27.87
N ARG A 239 -9.39 41.83 -27.64
CA ARG A 239 -8.70 42.65 -28.65
C ARG A 239 -8.09 41.80 -29.77
N GLU A 240 -7.62 40.60 -29.48
CA GLU A 240 -7.08 39.67 -30.48
C GLU A 240 -8.20 39.06 -31.34
N GLU A 241 -9.31 38.64 -30.72
CA GLU A 241 -10.50 38.15 -31.42
C GLU A 241 -11.06 39.20 -32.38
N SER A 242 -11.26 40.43 -31.91
CA SER A 242 -11.79 41.53 -32.74
C SER A 242 -10.84 41.94 -33.89
N LYS A 243 -9.52 41.78 -33.73
CA LYS A 243 -8.56 41.94 -34.84
C LYS A 243 -8.69 40.80 -35.85
N SER A 244 -8.80 39.56 -35.38
CA SER A 244 -8.95 38.39 -36.25
C SER A 244 -10.24 38.44 -37.09
N GLU A 245 -11.34 38.92 -36.52
CA GLU A 245 -12.60 39.12 -37.24
C GLU A 245 -12.49 40.23 -38.29
N LYS A 246 -11.81 41.33 -37.96
CA LYS A 246 -11.55 42.42 -38.92
C LYS A 246 -10.70 41.98 -40.10
N ASP A 247 -9.70 41.13 -39.88
CA ASP A 247 -8.86 40.62 -40.96
C ASP A 247 -9.59 39.56 -41.82
N LYS A 248 -10.51 38.76 -41.26
CA LYS A 248 -11.40 37.88 -42.05
C LYS A 248 -12.38 38.65 -42.94
N ASN A 249 -12.82 39.83 -42.51
CA ASN A 249 -13.79 40.65 -43.25
C ASN A 249 -13.16 41.64 -44.26
N LYS A 250 -11.83 41.69 -44.40
CA LYS A 250 -11.17 42.45 -45.48
C LYS A 250 -11.40 41.77 -46.83
N ARG A 251 -12.39 42.24 -47.61
CA ARG A 251 -12.54 41.87 -49.02
C ARG A 251 -11.47 42.55 -49.86
N VAL A 252 -10.56 41.77 -50.43
CA VAL A 252 -9.57 42.24 -51.41
C VAL A 252 -10.29 42.43 -52.74
N TYR A 253 -10.48 43.68 -53.18
CA TYR A 253 -10.93 43.97 -54.54
C TYR A 253 -9.69 44.06 -55.44
N SER A 254 -9.55 43.11 -56.36
CA SER A 254 -8.62 43.24 -57.48
C SER A 254 -9.35 43.97 -58.60
N SER A 255 -8.93 45.20 -58.91
CA SER A 255 -9.27 45.83 -60.18
C SER A 255 -8.31 45.28 -61.23
N THR A 256 -8.86 44.54 -62.19
CA THR A 256 -8.14 44.19 -63.42
C THR A 256 -8.34 45.36 -64.38
N GLU A 257 -7.25 46.05 -64.72
CA GLU A 257 -7.19 47.05 -65.78
C GLU A 257 -6.68 46.38 -67.08
#